data_AF-A0A401LE02-F1
#
_entry.id   AF-A0A401LE02-F1
#
_cell.length_a   1.000
_cell.length_b   1.000
_cell.length_c   1.000
_cell.angle_alpha   90.00
_cell.angle_beta   90.00
_cell.angle_gamma   90.00
#
_symmetry.space_group_name_H-M   'P 1'
#
loop_
_entity.id
_entity.type
_entity.pdbx_description
1 polymer ?
#
loop_
_entity_poly.entity_id
_entity_poly.type
_entity_poly.pdbx_seq_one_letter_code
_entity_poly.pdbx_strand_id
1 'polypeptide(L)'
;MKIVAEKERMDAEEIRSLVAKGQVIIPCNKNHKALHPSGVGARLTTKINVNLGVSRDWKDVDMEYEKVRSAVEMGAEAIMDLSSYGDTRSFRRKLTADCPAMIGTVPIYDAVVYYHKPLAQITAEEWLDIVRMHAEDGVDFMTIHCGMNRATAARFKQNKRLMNIVSRGGSIMFAWMEMTGNENPFYEHYDEILDICREYDITMSLGDACRPGCLADATDTAQIEELITLGELTKRAWAKDVQVMIEGPATCP
;
A
#
# COMPACT_ATOMS: atom_id res chain seq x y z
N MET A 1 17.54 -8.08 8.35
CA MET A 1 18.74 -8.00 7.48
C MET A 1 19.49 -9.34 7.36
N LYS A 2 20.04 -9.96 8.41
CA LYS A 2 20.76 -11.26 8.30
C LYS A 2 19.92 -12.37 7.63
N ILE A 3 18.66 -12.54 8.05
CA ILE A 3 17.71 -13.51 7.45
C ILE A 3 17.53 -13.26 5.95
N VAL A 4 17.36 -11.98 5.55
CA VAL A 4 17.22 -11.60 4.14
C VAL A 4 18.52 -11.90 3.38
N ALA A 5 19.67 -11.58 3.96
CA ALA A 5 20.98 -11.85 3.35
C ALA A 5 21.19 -13.35 3.10
N GLU A 6 20.79 -14.20 4.05
CA GLU A 6 20.85 -15.66 3.89
C GLU A 6 19.94 -16.16 2.74
N LYS A 7 18.68 -15.69 2.69
CA LYS A 7 17.75 -16.03 1.60
C LYS A 7 18.29 -15.65 0.22
N GLU A 8 18.91 -14.48 0.12
CA GLU A 8 19.44 -13.92 -1.12
C GLU A 8 20.87 -14.37 -1.44
N ARG A 9 21.51 -15.13 -0.53
CA ARG A 9 22.93 -15.55 -0.61
C ARG A 9 23.88 -14.36 -0.77
N MET A 10 23.62 -13.30 -0.01
CA MET A 10 24.39 -12.05 -0.01
C MET A 10 25.02 -11.80 1.37
N ASP A 11 25.99 -10.89 1.42
CA ASP A 11 26.53 -10.41 2.70
C ASP A 11 25.53 -9.49 3.42
N ALA A 12 25.42 -9.62 4.74
CA ALA A 12 24.47 -8.84 5.54
C ALA A 12 24.79 -7.34 5.54
N GLU A 13 26.06 -6.96 5.41
CA GLU A 13 26.49 -5.58 5.29
C GLU A 13 26.12 -5.00 3.91
N GLU A 14 26.11 -5.82 2.86
CA GLU A 14 25.59 -5.40 1.56
C GLU A 14 24.08 -5.10 1.64
N ILE A 15 23.30 -5.98 2.27
CA ILE A 15 21.87 -5.73 2.52
C ILE A 15 21.67 -4.43 3.33
N ARG A 16 22.43 -4.24 4.41
CA ARG A 16 22.36 -3.01 5.23
C ARG A 16 22.64 -1.76 4.41
N SER A 17 23.66 -1.81 3.55
CA SER A 17 24.04 -0.70 2.66
C SER A 17 22.95 -0.38 1.63
N LEU A 18 22.29 -1.40 1.08
CA LEU A 18 21.18 -1.21 0.13
C LEU A 18 19.94 -0.62 0.80
N VAL A 19 19.62 -1.06 2.03
CA VAL A 19 18.52 -0.49 2.82
C VAL A 19 18.78 0.97 3.16
N ALA A 20 19.99 1.29 3.63
CA ALA A 20 20.39 2.67 3.95
C ALA A 20 20.35 3.62 2.73
N LYS A 21 20.45 3.10 1.50
CA LYS A 21 20.34 3.88 0.26
C LYS A 21 18.91 3.95 -0.30
N GLY A 22 17.94 3.32 0.37
CA GLY A 22 16.57 3.19 -0.13
C GLY A 22 16.43 2.32 -1.39
N GLN A 23 17.41 1.45 -1.67
CA GLN A 23 17.40 0.54 -2.83
C GLN A 23 16.81 -0.83 -2.53
N VAL A 24 16.74 -1.18 -1.24
CA VAL A 24 16.09 -2.36 -0.70
C VAL A 24 15.24 -1.93 0.48
N ILE A 25 14.06 -2.53 0.62
CA ILE A 25 13.21 -2.43 1.80
C ILE A 25 13.07 -3.81 2.45
N ILE A 26 12.76 -3.83 3.74
CA ILE A 26 12.38 -5.01 4.50
C ILE A 26 11.10 -4.63 5.28
N PRO A 27 9.90 -4.79 4.67
CA PRO A 27 8.63 -4.64 5.37
C PRO A 27 8.59 -5.59 6.57
N CYS A 28 8.61 -5.03 7.77
CA CYS A 28 8.80 -5.80 8.99
C CYS A 28 8.25 -5.05 10.18
N ASN A 29 6.93 -4.86 10.21
CA ASN A 29 6.29 -4.16 11.31
C ASN A 29 6.63 -4.88 12.62
N LYS A 30 7.02 -4.09 13.62
CA LYS A 30 7.43 -4.62 14.94
C LYS A 30 6.36 -5.51 15.59
N ASN A 31 5.08 -5.36 15.22
CA ASN A 31 3.97 -6.14 15.75
C ASN A 31 3.71 -7.44 14.98
N HIS A 32 4.26 -7.63 13.78
CA HIS A 32 4.13 -8.86 13.03
C HIS A 32 5.10 -9.94 13.54
N LYS A 33 4.62 -10.81 14.43
CA LYS A 33 5.50 -11.79 15.12
C LYS A 33 5.73 -13.09 14.36
N ALA A 34 4.83 -13.47 13.44
CA ALA A 34 4.98 -14.67 12.62
C ALA A 34 5.87 -14.47 11.38
N LEU A 35 6.18 -13.22 11.03
CA LEU A 35 6.92 -12.86 9.84
C LEU A 35 8.24 -13.63 9.71
N HIS A 36 8.49 -14.18 8.53
CA HIS A 36 9.78 -14.66 8.09
C HIS A 36 10.36 -13.66 7.07
N PRO A 37 11.16 -12.66 7.49
CA PRO A 37 11.40 -11.43 6.72
C PRO A 37 12.00 -11.67 5.34
N SER A 38 11.49 -10.95 4.33
CA SER A 38 12.01 -10.93 2.95
C SER A 38 12.40 -9.51 2.56
N GLY A 39 13.42 -9.37 1.71
CA GLY A 39 13.81 -8.06 1.16
C GLY A 39 13.18 -7.84 -0.22
N VAL A 40 12.83 -6.60 -0.53
CA VAL A 40 12.35 -6.19 -1.86
C VAL A 40 13.27 -5.12 -2.43
N GLY A 41 13.80 -5.32 -3.63
CA GLY A 41 14.66 -4.36 -4.32
C GLY A 41 15.37 -4.94 -5.54
N ALA A 42 15.88 -4.08 -6.42
CA ALA A 42 16.35 -4.46 -7.77
C ALA A 42 17.57 -5.41 -7.81
N ARG A 43 18.31 -5.58 -6.71
CA ARG A 43 19.46 -6.50 -6.62
C ARG A 43 19.12 -7.85 -6.00
N LEU A 44 17.89 -8.00 -5.52
CA LEU A 44 17.41 -9.22 -4.89
C LEU A 44 16.61 -10.03 -5.91
N THR A 45 16.29 -11.28 -5.58
CA THR A 45 15.35 -12.06 -6.37
C THR A 45 13.98 -11.35 -6.48
N THR A 46 13.28 -11.53 -7.59
CA THR A 46 11.93 -10.99 -7.76
C THR A 46 10.97 -11.61 -6.74
N LYS A 47 10.17 -10.78 -6.08
CA LYS A 47 9.17 -11.20 -5.10
C LYS A 47 7.77 -11.17 -5.69
N ILE A 48 6.90 -12.06 -5.21
CA ILE A 48 5.53 -12.16 -5.67
C ILE A 48 4.58 -11.79 -4.53
N ASN A 49 3.59 -10.96 -4.87
CA ASN A 49 2.49 -10.60 -3.99
C ASN A 49 1.20 -11.30 -4.44
N VAL A 50 0.45 -11.85 -3.48
CA VAL A 50 -0.89 -12.42 -3.73
C VAL A 50 -1.94 -11.56 -3.05
N ASN A 51 -2.88 -11.07 -3.86
CA ASN A 51 -4.04 -10.32 -3.39
C ASN A 51 -5.17 -11.27 -3.01
N LEU A 52 -5.77 -11.05 -1.84
CA LEU A 52 -6.92 -11.81 -1.35
C LEU A 52 -7.80 -10.92 -0.47
N GLY A 53 -8.90 -11.46 0.04
CA GLY A 53 -9.75 -10.76 0.99
C GLY A 53 -11.24 -10.97 0.78
N VAL A 54 -11.98 -10.71 1.86
CA VAL A 54 -13.42 -10.90 1.94
C VAL A 54 -14.14 -9.78 1.21
N SER A 55 -15.15 -10.12 0.41
CA SER A 55 -15.96 -9.14 -0.32
C SER A 55 -17.45 -9.31 -0.03
N ARG A 56 -18.27 -8.39 -0.54
CA ARG A 56 -19.73 -8.51 -0.41
C ARG A 56 -20.27 -9.73 -1.15
N ASP A 57 -19.64 -10.10 -2.26
CA ASP A 57 -20.10 -11.17 -3.15
C ASP A 57 -19.57 -12.54 -2.70
N TRP A 58 -18.42 -12.56 -2.00
CA TRP A 58 -17.85 -13.77 -1.41
C TRP A 58 -17.35 -13.51 0.01
N LYS A 59 -18.07 -14.07 1.00
CA LYS A 59 -17.96 -13.73 2.43
C LYS A 59 -17.25 -14.79 3.29
N ASP A 60 -16.78 -15.86 2.67
CA ASP A 60 -16.23 -17.02 3.37
C ASP A 60 -14.80 -16.75 3.84
N VAL A 61 -14.65 -16.44 5.13
CA VAL A 61 -13.38 -16.13 5.77
C VAL A 61 -12.45 -17.35 5.83
N ASP A 62 -13.00 -18.55 6.04
CA ASP A 62 -12.19 -19.77 6.14
C ASP A 62 -11.54 -20.10 4.80
N MET A 63 -12.29 -19.89 3.71
CA MET A 63 -11.76 -20.02 2.35
C MET A 63 -10.69 -18.96 2.02
N GLU A 64 -10.83 -17.72 2.52
CA GLU A 64 -9.73 -16.73 2.40
C GLU A 64 -8.47 -17.18 3.16
N TYR A 65 -8.60 -17.83 4.33
CA TYR A 65 -7.44 -18.42 5.01
C TYR A 65 -6.81 -19.58 4.25
N GLU A 66 -7.60 -20.42 3.58
CA GLU A 66 -7.08 -21.48 2.73
C GLU A 66 -6.28 -20.91 1.54
N LYS A 67 -6.72 -19.79 0.96
CA LYS A 67 -5.96 -19.07 -0.07
C LYS A 67 -4.63 -18.54 0.46
N VAL A 68 -4.63 -17.94 1.66
CA VAL A 68 -3.39 -17.48 2.33
C VAL A 68 -2.41 -18.64 2.47
N ARG A 69 -2.88 -19.77 3.04
CA ARG A 69 -2.04 -20.95 3.24
C ARG A 69 -1.48 -21.47 1.92
N SER A 70 -2.34 -21.62 0.92
CA SER A 70 -1.94 -22.09 -0.42
C SER A 70 -0.90 -21.17 -1.06
N ALA A 71 -1.09 -19.85 -0.97
CA ALA A 71 -0.16 -18.86 -1.50
C ALA A 71 1.22 -18.95 -0.82
N VAL A 72 1.25 -19.07 0.52
CA VAL A 72 2.48 -19.23 1.29
C VAL A 72 3.18 -20.56 0.96
N GLU A 73 2.43 -21.66 0.86
CA GLU A 73 2.97 -22.98 0.47
C GLU A 73 3.56 -22.97 -0.95
N MET A 74 2.98 -22.18 -1.86
CA MET A 74 3.50 -21.96 -3.21
C MET A 74 4.65 -20.95 -3.27
N GLY A 75 5.05 -20.35 -2.15
CA GLY A 75 6.23 -19.50 -2.02
C GLY A 75 5.98 -17.99 -2.16
N ALA A 76 4.73 -17.51 -2.07
CA ALA A 76 4.46 -16.07 -2.08
C ALA A 76 5.13 -15.38 -0.88
N GLU A 77 5.91 -14.32 -1.13
CA GLU A 77 6.58 -13.58 -0.05
C GLU A 77 5.76 -12.44 0.52
N ALA A 78 4.72 -12.01 -0.19
CA ALA A 78 3.77 -11.01 0.27
C ALA A 78 2.32 -11.45 0.05
N ILE A 79 1.48 -11.10 1.01
CA ILE A 79 0.03 -11.23 0.95
C ILE A 79 -0.56 -9.84 1.17
N MET A 80 -1.45 -9.41 0.29
CA MET A 80 -2.24 -8.20 0.53
C MET A 80 -3.66 -8.57 0.90
N ASP A 81 -4.07 -8.13 2.10
CA ASP A 81 -5.46 -8.15 2.52
C ASP A 81 -6.20 -6.94 1.93
N LEU A 82 -7.04 -7.23 0.94
CA LEU A 82 -7.91 -6.27 0.25
C LEU A 82 -9.37 -6.44 0.68
N SER A 83 -9.61 -7.05 1.84
CA SER A 83 -10.96 -7.25 2.37
C SER A 83 -11.74 -5.94 2.44
N SER A 84 -12.99 -5.99 2.02
CA SER A 84 -13.87 -4.82 2.00
C SER A 84 -15.31 -5.15 2.42
N TYR A 85 -15.47 -6.13 3.30
CA TYR A 85 -16.76 -6.51 3.88
C TYR A 85 -16.58 -7.23 5.22
N GLY A 86 -17.49 -6.98 6.16
CA GLY A 86 -17.51 -7.66 7.47
C GLY A 86 -16.46 -7.11 8.43
N ASP A 87 -16.05 -7.95 9.39
CA ASP A 87 -14.99 -7.63 10.36
C ASP A 87 -13.60 -7.88 9.74
N THR A 88 -13.20 -6.94 8.89
CA THR A 88 -11.87 -6.88 8.25
C THR A 88 -10.73 -6.92 9.25
N ARG A 89 -10.92 -6.32 10.43
CA ARG A 89 -9.91 -6.23 11.48
C ARG A 89 -9.59 -7.59 12.09
N SER A 90 -10.60 -8.41 12.35
CA SER A 90 -10.39 -9.77 12.87
C SER A 90 -9.55 -10.63 11.92
N PHE A 91 -9.82 -10.53 10.61
CA PHE A 91 -9.08 -11.23 9.57
C PHE A 91 -7.62 -10.76 9.52
N ARG A 92 -7.42 -9.45 9.40
CA ARG A 92 -6.09 -8.82 9.38
C ARG A 92 -5.24 -9.19 10.59
N ARG A 93 -5.79 -9.12 11.81
CA ARG A 93 -5.06 -9.46 13.04
C ARG A 93 -4.64 -10.92 13.13
N LYS A 94 -5.42 -11.83 12.53
CA LYS A 94 -5.05 -13.23 12.49
C LYS A 94 -4.03 -13.51 11.38
N LEU A 95 -4.09 -12.80 10.24
CA LEU A 95 -3.01 -12.84 9.25
C LEU A 95 -1.66 -12.44 9.85
N THR A 96 -1.60 -11.32 10.56
CA THR A 96 -0.36 -10.83 11.19
C THR A 96 0.07 -11.64 12.42
N ALA A 97 -0.80 -12.51 12.94
CA ALA A 97 -0.45 -13.45 14.01
C ALA A 97 0.12 -14.78 13.48
N ASP A 98 -0.34 -15.24 12.31
CA ASP A 98 -0.11 -16.62 11.86
C ASP A 98 0.68 -16.73 10.54
N CYS A 99 0.69 -15.69 9.69
CA CYS A 99 1.27 -15.73 8.35
C CYS A 99 2.77 -15.39 8.35
N PRO A 100 3.64 -16.20 7.73
CA PRO A 100 5.07 -15.88 7.66
C PRO A 100 5.45 -14.92 6.51
N ALA A 101 4.54 -14.63 5.58
CA ALA A 101 4.75 -13.70 4.48
C ALA A 101 4.50 -12.24 4.91
N MET A 102 5.07 -11.27 4.21
CA MET A 102 4.80 -9.85 4.47
C MET A 102 3.32 -9.54 4.25
N ILE A 103 2.69 -8.82 5.17
CA ILE A 103 1.27 -8.44 5.07
C ILE A 103 1.15 -7.00 4.61
N GLY A 104 0.47 -6.82 3.48
CA GLY A 104 0.10 -5.52 2.93
C GLY A 104 -1.38 -5.23 3.04
N THR A 105 -1.75 -3.95 3.04
CA THR A 105 -3.16 -3.52 3.00
C THR A 105 -3.33 -2.23 2.22
N VAL A 106 -4.59 -1.87 1.94
CA VAL A 106 -4.96 -0.54 1.42
C VAL A 106 -5.93 0.12 2.42
N PRO A 107 -5.45 0.93 3.38
CA PRO A 107 -6.26 1.49 4.47
C PRO A 107 -7.57 2.17 4.02
N ILE A 108 -7.55 2.83 2.85
CA ILE A 108 -8.73 3.52 2.30
C ILE A 108 -9.92 2.58 2.03
N TYR A 109 -9.69 1.28 1.80
CA TYR A 109 -10.78 0.32 1.59
C TYR A 109 -11.48 0.02 2.90
N ASP A 110 -10.71 -0.11 3.98
CA ASP A 110 -11.24 -0.45 5.29
C ASP A 110 -12.03 0.72 5.88
N ALA A 111 -11.54 1.95 5.75
CA ALA A 111 -12.24 3.13 6.29
C ALA A 111 -13.69 3.26 5.78
N VAL A 112 -13.91 3.01 4.49
CA VAL A 112 -15.25 3.06 3.88
C VAL A 112 -16.19 2.00 4.46
N VAL A 113 -15.65 0.84 4.83
CA VAL A 113 -16.40 -0.26 5.43
C VAL A 113 -16.60 -0.04 6.93
N TYR A 114 -15.55 0.37 7.63
CA TYR A 114 -15.46 0.50 9.08
C TYR A 114 -16.39 1.60 9.63
N TYR A 115 -16.38 2.79 9.03
CA TYR A 115 -17.18 3.90 9.55
C TYR A 115 -18.66 3.82 9.17
N HIS A 116 -19.02 3.02 8.15
CA HIS A 116 -20.39 2.94 7.61
C HIS A 116 -21.00 4.32 7.27
N LYS A 117 -20.15 5.28 6.87
CA LYS A 117 -20.53 6.66 6.52
C LYS A 117 -20.59 6.87 5.02
N PRO A 118 -21.43 7.82 4.53
CA PRO A 118 -21.26 8.37 3.20
C PRO A 118 -19.84 8.92 3.03
N LEU A 119 -19.24 8.71 1.86
CA LEU A 119 -17.83 9.09 1.60
C LEU A 119 -17.52 10.54 1.99
N ALA A 120 -18.39 11.49 1.61
CA ALA A 120 -18.22 12.92 1.91
C ALA A 120 -18.26 13.29 3.41
N GLN A 121 -18.65 12.36 4.29
CA GLN A 121 -18.71 12.57 5.74
C GLN A 121 -17.54 11.94 6.49
N ILE A 122 -16.66 11.20 5.82
CA ILE A 122 -15.42 10.69 6.42
C ILE A 122 -14.43 11.86 6.53
N THR A 123 -13.90 12.12 7.73
CA THR A 123 -12.98 13.25 7.95
C THR A 123 -11.53 12.88 7.65
N ALA A 124 -10.65 13.89 7.54
CA ALA A 124 -9.21 13.68 7.36
C ALA A 124 -8.63 12.82 8.50
N GLU A 125 -9.01 13.12 9.73
CA GLU A 125 -8.60 12.39 10.94
C GLU A 125 -9.04 10.93 10.88
N GLU A 126 -10.27 10.66 10.43
CA GLU A 126 -10.78 9.29 10.28
C GLU A 126 -9.99 8.48 9.24
N TRP A 127 -9.51 9.11 8.17
CA TRP A 127 -8.60 8.43 7.23
C TRP A 127 -7.27 8.06 7.89
N LEU A 128 -6.72 8.95 8.71
CA LEU A 128 -5.45 8.74 9.43
C LEU A 128 -5.58 7.70 10.56
N ASP A 129 -6.72 7.68 11.25
CA ASP A 129 -7.03 6.70 12.30
C ASP A 129 -6.98 5.27 11.76
N ILE A 130 -7.44 5.03 10.54
CA ILE A 130 -7.40 3.71 9.90
C ILE A 130 -5.96 3.32 9.53
N VAL A 131 -5.12 4.27 9.10
CA VAL A 131 -3.69 4.02 8.90
C VAL A 131 -3.04 3.59 10.21
N ARG A 132 -3.31 4.29 11.31
CA ARG A 132 -2.81 3.92 12.65
C ARG A 132 -3.32 2.55 13.09
N MET A 133 -4.61 2.27 12.90
CA MET A 133 -5.21 0.97 13.24
C MET A 133 -4.51 -0.19 12.52
N HIS A 134 -4.22 -0.05 11.23
CA HIS A 134 -3.51 -1.08 10.47
C HIS A 134 -2.07 -1.27 10.96
N ALA A 135 -1.41 -0.18 11.39
CA ALA A 135 -0.05 -0.24 11.92
C ALA A 135 -0.02 -0.97 13.27
N GLU A 136 -0.99 -0.70 14.14
CA GLU A 136 -1.17 -1.39 15.42
C GLU A 136 -1.47 -2.89 15.21
N ASP A 137 -2.27 -3.22 14.20
CA ASP A 137 -2.65 -4.60 13.88
C ASP A 137 -1.51 -5.43 13.28
N GLY A 138 -0.35 -4.84 12.97
CA GLY A 138 0.86 -5.55 12.52
C GLY A 138 1.06 -5.64 11.02
N VAL A 139 0.40 -4.80 10.22
CA VAL A 139 0.61 -4.74 8.76
C VAL A 139 2.04 -4.27 8.46
N ASP A 140 2.75 -4.93 7.55
CA ASP A 140 4.15 -4.60 7.22
C ASP A 140 4.30 -3.46 6.22
N PHE A 141 3.37 -3.34 5.28
CA PHE A 141 3.35 -2.26 4.30
C PHE A 141 1.94 -1.80 3.96
N MET A 142 1.80 -0.52 3.62
CA MET A 142 0.49 0.06 3.27
C MET A 142 0.54 0.76 1.93
N THR A 143 -0.42 0.43 1.07
CA THR A 143 -0.66 1.19 -0.15
C THR A 143 -1.40 2.48 0.18
N ILE A 144 -0.70 3.60 0.10
CA ILE A 144 -1.23 4.94 0.36
C ILE A 144 -1.25 5.74 -0.93
N HIS A 145 -2.45 6.14 -1.35
CA HIS A 145 -2.69 6.87 -2.60
C HIS A 145 -2.49 8.39 -2.40
N CYS A 146 -1.34 8.80 -1.85
CA CYS A 146 -1.02 10.20 -1.59
C CYS A 146 -0.55 10.96 -2.84
N GLY A 147 -0.31 10.29 -3.97
CA GLY A 147 0.03 10.93 -5.25
C GLY A 147 -1.15 11.63 -5.95
N MET A 148 -2.39 11.24 -5.62
CA MET A 148 -3.62 11.90 -6.07
C MET A 148 -3.86 13.19 -5.29
N ASN A 149 -3.05 14.21 -5.47
CA ASN A 149 -3.28 15.56 -4.90
C ASN A 149 -4.10 16.43 -5.88
N ARG A 150 -4.44 17.67 -5.50
CA ARG A 150 -5.21 18.58 -6.36
C ARG A 150 -4.55 18.86 -7.71
N ALA A 151 -3.22 18.92 -7.78
CA ALA A 151 -2.51 19.13 -9.05
C ALA A 151 -2.69 17.92 -9.97
N THR A 152 -2.45 16.70 -9.46
CA THR A 152 -2.69 15.43 -10.18
C THR A 152 -4.14 15.29 -10.60
N ALA A 153 -5.09 15.59 -9.70
CA ALA A 153 -6.53 15.57 -9.98
C ALA A 153 -6.91 16.57 -11.09
N ALA A 154 -6.32 17.76 -11.10
CA ALA A 154 -6.51 18.74 -12.17
C ALA A 154 -5.94 18.24 -13.51
N ARG A 155 -4.75 17.63 -13.51
CA ARG A 155 -4.16 17.03 -14.71
C ARG A 155 -5.02 15.91 -15.27
N PHE A 156 -5.53 15.03 -14.42
CA PHE A 156 -6.47 13.98 -14.82
C PHE A 156 -7.74 14.57 -15.46
N LYS A 157 -8.35 15.61 -14.86
CA LYS A 157 -9.55 16.26 -15.43
C LYS A 157 -9.29 16.95 -16.78
N GLN A 158 -8.09 17.50 -16.97
CA GLN A 158 -7.67 18.13 -18.22
C GLN A 158 -7.37 17.12 -19.33
N ASN A 159 -6.90 15.92 -18.97
CA ASN A 159 -6.47 14.88 -19.90
C ASN A 159 -7.40 13.67 -19.78
N LYS A 160 -8.51 13.71 -20.52
CA LYS A 160 -9.53 12.65 -20.47
C LYS A 160 -8.96 11.31 -20.90
N ARG A 161 -9.20 10.29 -20.09
CA ARG A 161 -8.87 8.88 -20.33
C ARG A 161 -10.03 8.11 -20.95
N LEU A 162 -9.72 7.01 -21.61
CA LEU A 162 -10.71 6.05 -22.08
C LEU A 162 -11.32 5.26 -20.92
N MET A 163 -10.51 4.80 -19.96
CA MET A 163 -10.97 4.00 -18.80
C MET A 163 -11.00 4.77 -17.48
N ASN A 164 -10.90 6.11 -17.50
CA ASN A 164 -10.87 6.96 -16.30
C ASN A 164 -9.83 6.47 -15.26
N ILE A 165 -10.12 6.62 -13.97
CA ILE A 165 -9.32 6.09 -12.87
C ILE A 165 -9.76 4.66 -12.59
N VAL A 166 -8.88 3.69 -12.86
CA VAL A 166 -9.12 2.26 -12.59
C VAL A 166 -8.62 1.81 -11.22
N SER A 167 -7.86 2.66 -10.52
CA SER A 167 -7.48 2.40 -9.13
C SER A 167 -8.69 2.55 -8.22
N ARG A 168 -9.08 1.50 -7.50
CA ARG A 168 -10.14 1.60 -6.49
C ARG A 168 -9.78 2.62 -5.41
N GLY A 169 -8.55 2.60 -4.90
CA GLY A 169 -8.12 3.57 -3.88
C GLY A 169 -7.99 4.99 -4.45
N GLY A 170 -7.44 5.11 -5.65
CA GLY A 170 -7.33 6.38 -6.36
C GLY A 170 -8.69 7.02 -6.66
N SER A 171 -9.67 6.23 -7.10
CA SER A 171 -11.03 6.70 -7.40
C SER A 171 -11.82 7.08 -6.14
N ILE A 172 -11.70 6.33 -5.04
CA ILE A 172 -12.30 6.70 -3.75
C ILE A 172 -11.72 8.04 -3.27
N MET A 173 -10.39 8.19 -3.33
CA MET A 173 -9.74 9.41 -2.89
C MET A 173 -10.12 10.62 -3.77
N PHE A 174 -10.05 10.46 -5.09
CA PHE A 174 -10.47 11.50 -6.04
C PHE A 174 -11.94 11.90 -5.81
N ALA A 175 -12.84 10.93 -5.63
CA ALA A 175 -14.25 11.22 -5.35
C ALA A 175 -14.43 11.97 -4.02
N TRP A 176 -13.72 11.56 -2.96
CA TRP A 176 -13.76 12.26 -1.67
C TRP A 176 -13.31 13.72 -1.80
N MET A 177 -12.23 13.98 -2.54
CA MET A 177 -11.73 15.33 -2.79
C MET A 177 -12.74 16.19 -3.56
N GLU A 178 -13.35 15.65 -4.62
CA GLU A 178 -14.35 16.40 -5.41
C GLU A 178 -15.65 16.65 -4.62
N MET A 179 -16.05 15.73 -3.73
CA MET A 179 -17.26 15.89 -2.92
C MET A 179 -17.10 16.87 -1.76
N THR A 180 -15.92 16.93 -1.15
CA THR A 180 -15.64 17.78 0.02
C THR A 180 -15.00 19.11 -0.36
N GLY A 181 -14.36 19.17 -1.52
CA GLY A 181 -13.53 20.29 -1.94
C GLY A 181 -12.18 20.34 -1.22
N ASN A 182 -11.83 19.37 -0.37
CA ASN A 182 -10.57 19.35 0.39
C ASN A 182 -9.38 18.83 -0.45
N GLU A 183 -8.16 18.95 0.06
CA GLU A 183 -6.98 18.25 -0.47
C GLU A 183 -6.98 16.79 0.00
N ASN A 184 -6.30 15.90 -0.72
CA ASN A 184 -6.08 14.53 -0.29
C ASN A 184 -5.45 14.51 1.11
N PRO A 185 -6.13 13.94 2.13
CA PRO A 185 -5.66 13.96 3.51
C PRO A 185 -4.34 13.19 3.67
N PHE A 186 -4.09 12.16 2.85
CA PHE A 186 -2.82 11.44 2.88
C PHE A 186 -1.66 12.26 2.29
N TYR A 187 -1.95 13.23 1.44
CA TYR A 187 -0.94 14.17 0.92
C TYR A 187 -0.73 15.35 1.87
N GLU A 188 -1.82 15.94 2.36
CA GLU A 188 -1.81 17.10 3.27
C GLU A 188 -1.17 16.74 4.62
N HIS A 189 -1.54 15.60 5.20
CA HIS A 189 -1.05 15.09 6.47
C HIS A 189 0.04 14.02 6.31
N TYR A 190 0.80 14.05 5.21
CA TYR A 190 1.79 13.03 4.91
C TYR A 190 2.82 12.85 6.04
N ASP A 191 3.24 13.94 6.69
CA ASP A 191 4.23 13.88 7.76
C ASP A 191 3.71 13.13 9.00
N GLU A 192 2.41 13.20 9.30
CA GLU A 192 1.78 12.46 10.40
C GLU A 192 1.71 10.96 10.09
N ILE A 193 1.43 10.60 8.83
CA ILE A 193 1.48 9.22 8.35
C ILE A 193 2.89 8.66 8.49
N LEU A 194 3.91 9.44 8.11
CA LEU A 194 5.30 9.04 8.27
C LEU A 194 5.67 8.82 9.74
N ASP A 195 5.14 9.61 10.67
CA ASP A 195 5.37 9.40 12.10
C ASP A 195 4.77 8.06 12.58
N ILE A 196 3.57 7.72 12.10
CA ILE A 196 2.96 6.39 12.33
C ILE A 196 3.86 5.29 11.73
N CYS A 197 4.25 5.44 10.46
CA CYS A 197 5.08 4.43 9.79
C CYS A 197 6.41 4.22 10.52
N ARG A 198 7.03 5.31 10.98
CA ARG A 198 8.30 5.28 11.71
C ARG A 198 8.16 4.60 13.07
N GLU A 199 7.05 4.82 13.76
CA GLU A 199 6.76 4.22 15.06
C GLU A 199 6.67 2.69 14.96
N TYR A 200 6.06 2.15 13.90
CA TYR A 200 5.77 0.72 13.76
C TYR A 200 6.69 -0.03 12.77
N ASP A 201 7.58 0.65 12.05
CA ASP A 201 8.36 0.13 10.92
C ASP A 201 7.48 -0.35 9.75
N ILE A 202 6.49 0.47 9.41
CA ILE A 202 5.66 0.26 8.22
C ILE A 202 6.44 0.75 7.00
N THR A 203 6.49 -0.07 5.97
CA THR A 203 6.92 0.37 4.64
C THR A 203 5.78 1.07 3.91
N MET A 204 6.05 2.26 3.38
CA MET A 204 5.12 2.95 2.50
C MET A 204 5.17 2.33 1.10
N SER A 205 4.07 1.74 0.65
CA SER A 205 3.84 1.44 -0.76
C SER A 205 3.10 2.64 -1.35
N LEU A 206 3.81 3.52 -2.06
CA LEU A 206 3.15 4.70 -2.62
C LEU A 206 2.32 4.28 -3.83
N GLY A 207 1.00 4.33 -3.68
CA GLY A 207 0.03 3.79 -4.61
C GLY A 207 -0.11 4.63 -5.87
N ASP A 208 -0.42 3.96 -6.98
CA ASP A 208 -0.55 4.50 -8.32
C ASP A 208 -2.03 4.81 -8.68
N ALA A 209 -2.60 5.83 -8.04
CA ALA A 209 -3.99 6.22 -8.25
C ALA A 209 -4.31 6.48 -9.74
N CYS A 210 -3.37 7.02 -10.48
CA CYS A 210 -3.43 7.32 -11.90
C CYS A 210 -2.77 6.24 -12.76
N ARG A 211 -2.71 4.97 -12.35
CA ARG A 211 -2.28 3.92 -13.29
C ARG A 211 -3.23 3.78 -14.50
N PRO A 212 -2.71 3.40 -15.68
CA PRO A 212 -3.52 3.22 -16.89
C PRO A 212 -4.32 1.93 -16.84
N GLY A 213 -5.61 2.00 -17.23
CA GLY A 213 -6.50 0.85 -17.35
C GLY A 213 -6.42 0.15 -18.70
N CYS A 214 -6.00 0.87 -19.74
CA CYS A 214 -5.88 0.35 -21.10
C CYS A 214 -4.64 0.94 -21.79
N LEU A 215 -4.27 0.35 -22.93
CA LEU A 215 -3.11 0.78 -23.72
C LEU A 215 -3.23 2.24 -24.19
N ALA A 216 -4.44 2.74 -24.42
CA ALA A 216 -4.67 4.11 -24.86
C ALA A 216 -4.37 5.16 -23.77
N ASP A 217 -4.44 4.75 -22.51
CA ASP A 217 -4.20 5.62 -21.36
C ASP A 217 -2.75 5.49 -20.83
N ALA A 218 -1.94 4.61 -21.43
CA ALA A 218 -0.60 4.29 -20.96
C ALA A 218 0.39 5.45 -21.16
N THR A 219 1.19 5.73 -20.14
CA THR A 219 2.21 6.80 -20.12
C THR A 219 1.61 8.19 -20.38
N ASP A 220 0.36 8.40 -19.96
CA ASP A 220 -0.29 9.70 -20.11
C ASP A 220 0.19 10.73 -19.06
N THR A 221 -0.28 11.96 -19.22
CA THR A 221 0.08 13.07 -18.34
C THR A 221 -0.26 12.80 -16.88
N ALA A 222 -1.41 12.19 -16.58
CA ALA A 222 -1.85 11.96 -15.21
C ALA A 222 -0.97 10.91 -14.50
N GLN A 223 -0.58 9.85 -15.21
CA GLN A 223 0.33 8.84 -14.69
C GLN A 223 1.70 9.45 -14.37
N ILE A 224 2.26 10.24 -15.28
CA ILE A 224 3.59 10.83 -15.09
C ILE A 224 3.59 11.90 -14.01
N GLU A 225 2.56 12.74 -13.93
CA GLU A 225 2.39 13.73 -12.85
C GLU A 225 2.38 13.07 -11.47
N GLU A 226 1.60 11.99 -11.33
CA GLU A 226 1.57 11.24 -10.09
C GLU A 226 2.95 10.66 -9.77
N LEU A 227 3.60 10.00 -10.74
CA LEU A 227 4.91 9.39 -10.53
C LEU A 227 5.98 10.40 -10.06
N ILE A 228 5.97 11.62 -10.62
CA ILE A 228 6.85 12.70 -10.17
C ILE A 228 6.57 13.04 -8.70
N THR A 229 5.30 13.20 -8.35
CA THR A 229 4.85 13.46 -6.98
C THR A 229 5.30 12.35 -6.03
N LEU A 230 5.17 11.08 -6.41
CA LEU A 230 5.60 9.94 -5.58
C LEU A 230 7.13 9.99 -5.34
N GLY A 231 7.91 10.42 -6.33
CA GLY A 231 9.36 10.61 -6.20
C GLY A 231 9.74 11.71 -5.20
N GLU A 232 8.98 12.80 -5.13
CA GLU A 232 9.15 13.86 -4.14
C GLU A 232 8.77 13.38 -2.73
N LEU A 233 7.64 12.69 -2.61
CA LEU A 233 7.17 12.09 -1.36
C LEU A 233 8.13 11.03 -0.83
N THR A 234 8.78 10.27 -1.71
CA THR A 234 9.84 9.31 -1.33
C THR A 234 10.98 9.98 -0.60
N LYS A 235 11.46 11.14 -1.10
CA LYS A 235 12.54 11.89 -0.44
C LYS A 235 12.10 12.39 0.94
N ARG A 236 10.84 12.82 1.08
CA ARG A 236 10.27 13.22 2.38
C ARG A 236 10.19 12.04 3.36
N ALA A 237 9.76 10.87 2.91
CA ALA A 237 9.72 9.65 3.71
C ALA A 237 11.12 9.22 4.18
N TRP A 238 12.12 9.23 3.29
CA TRP A 238 13.51 8.93 3.64
C TRP A 238 14.10 9.91 4.65
N ALA A 239 13.70 11.19 4.62
CA ALA A 239 14.12 12.17 5.63
C ALA A 239 13.60 11.85 7.04
N LYS A 240 12.59 10.97 7.16
CA LYS A 240 12.05 10.44 8.42
C LYS A 240 12.43 8.97 8.66
N ASP A 241 13.41 8.42 7.94
CA ASP A 241 13.82 7.01 7.97
C ASP A 241 12.67 6.01 7.69
N VAL A 242 11.67 6.39 6.90
CA VAL A 242 10.57 5.50 6.51
C VAL A 242 10.94 4.78 5.21
N GLN A 243 10.78 3.46 5.20
CA GLN A 243 11.04 2.61 4.03
C GLN A 243 9.96 2.84 2.96
N VAL A 244 10.34 2.85 1.68
CA VAL A 244 9.43 3.18 0.57
C VAL A 244 9.61 2.22 -0.60
N MET A 245 8.49 1.79 -1.18
CA MET A 245 8.40 1.27 -2.55
C MET A 245 7.35 2.05 -3.34
N ILE A 246 7.44 1.99 -4.68
CA ILE A 246 6.56 2.72 -5.60
C ILE A 246 5.76 1.70 -6.41
N GLU A 247 4.43 1.82 -6.39
CA GLU A 247 3.58 1.03 -7.27
C GLU A 247 3.64 1.59 -8.70
N GLY A 248 3.54 0.70 -9.68
CA GLY A 248 3.75 1.00 -11.09
C GLY A 248 2.59 0.53 -11.96
N PRO A 249 2.57 0.94 -13.24
CA PRO A 249 1.42 0.80 -14.11
C PRO A 249 0.94 -0.64 -14.31
N ALA A 250 -0.34 -0.78 -14.65
CA ALA A 250 -0.93 -2.06 -15.01
C ALA A 250 -0.86 -2.34 -16.52
N THR A 251 -1.56 -1.56 -17.35
CA THR A 251 -1.63 -1.84 -18.80
C THR A 251 -0.66 -0.95 -19.58
N CYS A 252 0.49 -1.50 -19.99
CA CYS A 252 1.54 -0.82 -20.74
C CYS A 252 2.05 -1.73 -21.89
N PRO A 253 2.27 -1.20 -23.11
CA PRO A 253 2.86 -1.95 -24.22
C PRO A 253 4.34 -2.28 -24.01
#